data_AF-A0A2E3HBZ8-F1
#
_entry.id   AF-A0A2E3HBZ8-F1
#
_cell.length_a   1.000
_cell.length_b   1.000
_cell.length_c   1.000
_cell.angle_alpha   90.00
_cell.angle_beta   90.00
_cell.angle_gamma   90.00
#
_symmetry.space_group_name_H-M   'P 1'
#
loop_
_entity.id
_entity.type
_entity.pdbx_description
1 polymer ?
#
loop_
_entity_poly.entity_id
_entity_poly.type
_entity_poly.pdbx_seq_one_letter_code
_entity_poly.pdbx_strand_id
1 'polypeptide(L)'
;MKYASIIAALMLAAWIIISLAGLWGFDFDDVLYLKLSFSFALIAGSVFAIAMIRTEYVTGDMQWAARTAVTITAAWTLITLGQLWTEGLDWGLYGKLTLTMLLVGGGCVAISLLRRNYLASKKLKDGGYID
;
A
#
# COMPACT_ATOMS: atom_id res chain seq x y z
N MET A 1 11.86 6.26 3.83
CA MET A 1 11.95 5.93 2.39
C MET A 1 13.07 4.95 2.06
N LYS A 2 14.37 5.22 2.35
CA LYS A 2 15.51 4.35 1.93
C LYS A 2 15.30 2.83 2.10
N TYR A 3 14.89 2.36 3.27
CA TYR A 3 14.72 0.91 3.51
C TYR A 3 13.55 0.29 2.74
N ALA A 4 12.45 1.01 2.57
CA ALA A 4 11.29 0.49 1.85
C ALA A 4 11.51 0.44 0.34
N SER A 5 12.22 1.43 -0.22
CA SER A 5 12.64 1.38 -1.63
C SER A 5 13.62 0.25 -1.89
N ILE A 6 14.51 -0.06 -0.93
CA ILE A 6 15.41 -1.23 -1.03
C ILE A 6 14.62 -2.53 -1.00
N ILE A 7 13.67 -2.68 -0.07
CA ILE A 7 12.83 -3.89 0.01
C ILE A 7 12.00 -4.07 -1.27
N ALA A 8 11.34 -3.02 -1.75
CA ALA A 8 10.58 -3.08 -2.99
C ALA A 8 11.47 -3.43 -4.20
N ALA A 9 12.68 -2.87 -4.28
CA ALA A 9 13.64 -3.20 -5.33
C ALA A 9 14.14 -4.66 -5.24
N LEU A 10 14.38 -5.18 -4.04
CA LEU A 10 14.75 -6.58 -3.84
C LEU A 10 13.61 -7.52 -4.24
N MET A 11 12.36 -7.18 -3.92
CA MET A 11 11.20 -7.97 -4.33
C MET A 11 11.00 -7.95 -5.85
N LEU A 12 11.21 -6.80 -6.50
CA LEU A 12 11.23 -6.70 -7.96
C LEU A 12 12.36 -7.53 -8.58
N ALA A 13 13.56 -7.46 -8.02
CA ALA A 13 14.70 -8.26 -8.50
C ALA A 13 14.44 -9.76 -8.36
N ALA A 14 13.89 -10.20 -7.22
CA ALA A 14 13.48 -11.58 -7.01
C ALA A 14 12.41 -12.02 -8.02
N TRP A 15 11.40 -11.18 -8.27
CA TRP A 15 10.39 -11.45 -9.28
C TRP A 15 11.00 -11.58 -10.70
N ILE A 16 11.87 -10.66 -11.11
CA ILE A 16 12.56 -10.71 -12.42
C ILE A 16 13.35 -12.00 -12.57
N ILE A 17 14.06 -12.45 -11.52
CA ILE A 17 14.83 -13.70 -11.55
C ILE A 17 13.90 -14.90 -11.75
N ILE A 18 12.76 -14.92 -11.07
CA ILE A 18 11.75 -15.99 -11.22
C ILE A 18 11.14 -15.98 -12.62
N SER A 19 10.82 -14.81 -13.17
CA SER A 19 10.33 -14.65 -14.54
C SER A 19 11.36 -15.13 -15.57
N LEU A 20 12.64 -14.82 -15.36
CA LEU A 20 13.73 -15.31 -16.21
C LEU A 20 13.90 -16.83 -16.09
N ALA A 21 13.74 -17.41 -14.90
CA ALA A 21 13.79 -18.86 -14.72
C ALA A 21 12.68 -19.57 -15.52
N GLY A 22 11.46 -19.00 -15.57
CA GLY A 22 10.37 -19.53 -16.41
C GLY A 22 10.68 -19.52 -17.90
N LEU A 23 11.37 -18.48 -18.40
CA LEU A 23 11.85 -18.39 -19.78
C LEU A 23 12.91 -19.45 -20.14
N TRP A 24 13.62 -20.00 -19.14
CA TRP A 24 14.71 -20.96 -19.32
C TRP A 24 14.26 -22.42 -19.19
N GLY A 25 12.95 -22.69 -19.27
CA GLY A 25 12.41 -24.05 -19.29
C GLY A 25 12.02 -24.60 -17.92
N PHE A 26 11.88 -23.77 -16.90
CA PHE A 26 11.11 -24.15 -15.72
C PHE A 26 9.62 -24.02 -16.04
N ASP A 27 8.94 -25.16 -16.19
CA ASP A 27 7.48 -25.21 -16.39
C ASP A 27 6.76 -24.78 -15.10
N PHE A 28 6.48 -23.48 -15.01
CA PHE A 28 5.50 -22.98 -14.05
C PHE A 28 4.11 -23.12 -14.66
N ASP A 29 3.17 -23.66 -13.88
CA ASP A 29 1.75 -23.56 -14.21
C ASP A 29 1.35 -22.08 -14.34
N ASP A 30 0.65 -21.71 -15.40
CA ASP A 30 0.26 -20.32 -15.71
C ASP A 30 -0.49 -19.68 -14.53
N VAL A 31 -1.35 -20.46 -13.87
CA VAL A 31 -2.11 -20.04 -12.70
C VAL A 31 -1.19 -19.75 -11.53
N LEU A 32 -0.20 -20.62 -11.27
CA LEU A 32 0.77 -20.44 -10.21
C LEU A 32 1.65 -19.22 -10.45
N TYR A 33 2.14 -19.03 -11.68
CA TYR A 33 2.97 -17.90 -12.06
C TYR A 33 2.24 -16.56 -11.86
N LEU A 34 0.95 -16.52 -12.22
CA LEU A 34 0.10 -15.35 -12.04
C LEU A 34 -0.15 -15.06 -10.55
N LYS A 35 -0.49 -16.08 -9.74
CA LYS A 35 -0.65 -15.93 -8.28
C LYS A 35 0.64 -15.43 -7.61
N LEU A 36 1.79 -15.93 -8.04
CA LEU A 36 3.09 -15.49 -7.53
C LEU A 36 3.37 -14.03 -7.90
N SER A 37 3.17 -13.66 -9.17
CA SER A 37 3.40 -12.31 -9.68
C SER A 37 2.51 -11.28 -8.99
N PHE A 38 1.21 -11.59 -8.81
CA PHE A 38 0.31 -10.74 -8.04
C PHE A 38 0.73 -10.63 -6.57
N SER A 39 1.23 -11.70 -5.95
CA SER A 39 1.73 -11.65 -4.58
C SER A 39 2.92 -10.69 -4.43
N PHE A 40 3.89 -10.76 -5.34
CA PHE A 40 5.04 -9.85 -5.35
C PHE A 40 4.63 -8.38 -5.57
N ALA A 41 3.78 -8.12 -6.56
CA ALA A 41 3.28 -6.79 -6.85
C ALA A 41 2.53 -6.20 -5.65
N LEU A 42 1.72 -7.02 -5.00
CA LEU A 42 0.88 -6.59 -3.89
C LEU A 42 1.71 -6.29 -2.63
N ILE A 43 2.67 -7.14 -2.28
CA ILE A 43 3.55 -6.87 -1.13
C ILE A 43 4.44 -5.65 -1.40
N ALA A 44 5.06 -5.56 -2.59
CA ALA A 44 5.92 -4.42 -2.94
C ALA A 44 5.13 -3.11 -2.95
N GLY A 45 3.92 -3.10 -3.53
CA GLY A 45 3.01 -1.97 -3.53
C GLY A 45 2.60 -1.53 -2.12
N SER A 46 2.28 -2.48 -1.24
CA SER A 46 1.92 -2.19 0.15
C SER A 46 3.08 -1.66 0.96
N VAL A 47 4.29 -2.21 0.81
CA VAL A 47 5.50 -1.68 1.45
C VAL A 47 5.79 -0.26 0.99
N PHE A 48 5.61 0.01 -0.30
CA PHE A 48 5.76 1.35 -0.86
C PHE A 48 4.73 2.33 -0.29
N ALA A 49 3.45 1.96 -0.27
CA ALA A 49 2.37 2.78 0.29
C ALA A 49 2.59 3.08 1.78
N ILE A 50 2.94 2.06 2.57
CA ILE A 50 3.27 2.21 4.00
C ILE A 50 4.45 3.15 4.18
N ALA A 51 5.47 3.06 3.33
CA ALA A 51 6.62 3.94 3.40
C ALA A 51 6.30 5.39 3.05
N MET A 52 5.43 5.60 2.05
CA MET A 52 4.94 6.91 1.65
C MET A 52 4.16 7.57 2.78
N ILE A 53 3.19 6.85 3.36
CA ILE A 53 2.43 7.27 4.55
C ILE A 53 3.38 7.57 5.71
N ARG A 54 4.39 6.73 5.94
CA ARG A 54 5.33 6.98 7.03
C ARG A 54 6.15 8.25 6.77
N THR A 55 6.57 8.54 5.54
CA THR A 55 7.36 9.75 5.28
C THR A 55 6.56 11.03 5.26
N GLU A 56 5.30 11.00 4.86
CA GLU A 56 4.45 12.21 4.85
C GLU A 56 3.95 12.60 6.25
N TYR A 57 3.87 11.65 7.19
CA TYR A 57 3.20 11.84 8.47
C TYR A 57 4.14 11.78 9.69
N VAL A 58 5.45 11.61 9.48
CA VAL A 58 6.46 11.58 10.55
C VAL A 58 6.77 12.97 11.15
N THR A 59 6.23 14.06 10.58
CA THR A 59 6.55 15.44 11.00
C THR A 59 5.45 16.19 11.75
N GLY A 60 4.42 15.56 12.33
CA GLY A 60 3.44 16.27 13.16
C GLY A 60 2.32 15.45 13.83
N ASP A 61 1.32 16.14 14.40
CA ASP A 61 0.13 15.68 15.17
C ASP A 61 -0.71 14.56 14.53
N MET A 62 -0.39 14.11 13.32
CA MET A 62 -1.15 13.10 12.55
C MET A 62 -0.55 11.69 12.63
N GLN A 63 0.36 11.43 13.58
CA GLN A 63 1.02 10.14 13.74
C GLN A 63 0.01 8.97 13.91
N TRP A 64 -1.12 9.22 14.56
CA TRP A 64 -2.17 8.21 14.76
C TRP A 64 -2.88 7.85 13.45
N ALA A 65 -3.21 8.83 12.61
CA ALA A 65 -3.84 8.59 11.31
C ALA A 65 -2.92 7.75 10.40
N ALA A 66 -1.62 8.05 10.43
CA ALA A 66 -0.61 7.30 9.69
C ALA A 66 -0.49 5.85 10.18
N ARG A 67 -0.45 5.63 11.50
CA ARG A 67 -0.40 4.27 12.07
C ARG A 67 -1.65 3.47 11.68
N THR A 68 -2.83 4.07 11.76
CA THR A 68 -4.08 3.42 11.36
C THR A 68 -4.06 3.06 9.88
N ALA A 69 -3.64 3.98 9.00
CA ALA A 69 -3.54 3.71 7.57
C ALA A 69 -2.54 2.58 7.26
N VAL A 70 -1.38 2.56 7.92
CA VAL A 70 -0.38 1.48 7.79
C VAL A 70 -0.96 0.13 8.20
N THR A 71 -1.64 0.06 9.34
CA THR A 71 -2.25 -1.20 9.82
C THR A 71 -3.34 -1.68 8.87
N ILE A 72 -4.17 -0.77 8.35
CA ILE A 72 -5.23 -1.09 7.38
C ILE A 72 -4.62 -1.63 6.07
N THR A 73 -3.60 -0.96 5.54
CA THR A 73 -2.91 -1.41 4.31
C THR A 73 -2.28 -2.79 4.52
N ALA A 74 -1.60 -3.02 5.65
CA ALA A 74 -1.00 -4.32 5.97
C ALA A 74 -2.05 -5.42 6.13
N ALA A 75 -3.15 -5.14 6.83
CA ALA A 75 -4.25 -6.10 7.01
C ALA A 75 -4.92 -6.45 5.68
N TRP A 76 -5.21 -5.45 4.84
CA TRP A 76 -5.76 -5.68 3.50
C TRP A 76 -4.83 -6.53 2.64
N THR A 77 -3.52 -6.29 2.71
CA THR A 77 -2.50 -7.07 1.99
C THR A 77 -2.56 -8.55 2.34
N LEU A 78 -2.61 -8.86 3.64
CA LEU A 78 -2.70 -10.24 4.13
C LEU A 78 -3.99 -10.92 3.70
N ILE A 79 -5.11 -10.20 3.75
CA ILE A 79 -6.42 -10.72 3.33
C ILE A 79 -6.42 -11.01 1.82
N THR A 80 -5.90 -10.10 1.00
CA THR A 80 -5.82 -10.31 -0.45
C THR A 80 -4.88 -11.45 -0.81
N LEU A 81 -3.74 -11.59 -0.13
CA LEU A 81 -2.87 -12.76 -0.30
C LEU A 81 -3.62 -14.04 0.08
N GLY A 82 -4.28 -14.05 1.25
CA GLY A 82 -5.11 -15.18 1.66
C GLY A 82 -6.13 -15.56 0.59
N GLN A 83 -6.88 -14.58 0.09
CA GLN A 83 -7.89 -14.79 -0.94
C GLN A 83 -7.31 -15.31 -2.26
N LEU A 84 -6.15 -14.80 -2.68
CA LEU A 84 -5.48 -15.22 -3.92
C LEU A 84 -5.05 -16.69 -3.87
N TRP A 85 -4.61 -17.15 -2.70
CA TRP A 85 -4.07 -18.49 -2.50
C TRP A 85 -5.13 -19.52 -2.12
N THR A 86 -6.13 -19.16 -1.32
CA THR A 86 -7.14 -20.10 -0.80
C THR A 86 -8.50 -19.99 -1.47
N GLU A 87 -8.78 -18.89 -2.18
CA GLU A 87 -10.10 -18.59 -2.76
C GLU A 87 -11.24 -18.70 -1.73
N GLY A 88 -10.92 -18.53 -0.44
CA GLY A 88 -11.79 -18.91 0.67
C GLY A 88 -12.94 -17.96 0.95
N LEU A 89 -12.92 -16.72 0.45
CA LEU A 89 -14.05 -15.80 0.52
C LEU A 89 -14.85 -15.79 -0.79
N ASP A 90 -16.17 -15.66 -0.64
CA ASP A 90 -17.04 -15.27 -1.74
C ASP A 90 -16.58 -13.94 -2.38
N TRP A 91 -16.61 -13.87 -3.71
CA TRP A 91 -16.14 -12.70 -4.45
C TRP A 91 -16.95 -11.44 -4.11
N GLY A 92 -18.25 -11.58 -3.84
CA GLY A 92 -19.10 -10.49 -3.40
C GLY A 92 -18.73 -9.98 -2.01
N LEU A 93 -18.38 -10.87 -1.08
CA LEU A 93 -17.91 -10.50 0.25
C LEU A 93 -16.52 -9.85 0.20
N TYR A 94 -15.59 -10.42 -0.57
CA TYR A 94 -14.25 -9.86 -0.78
C TYR A 94 -14.29 -8.46 -1.41
N GLY A 95 -15.16 -8.25 -2.41
CA GLY A 95 -15.35 -6.95 -3.04
C GLY A 95 -15.85 -5.89 -2.06
N LYS A 96 -16.84 -6.23 -1.22
CA LYS A 96 -17.34 -5.33 -0.16
C LYS A 96 -16.26 -5.00 0.87
N LEU A 97 -15.45 -5.99 1.25
CA LEU A 97 -14.38 -5.79 2.23
C LEU A 97 -13.28 -4.88 1.67
N THR A 98 -12.90 -5.09 0.40
CA THR A 98 -11.93 -4.26 -0.31
C THR A 98 -12.43 -2.82 -0.45
N LEU A 99 -13.70 -2.63 -0.81
CA LEU A 99 -14.29 -1.29 -0.90
C LEU A 99 -14.29 -0.59 0.46
N THR A 100 -14.64 -1.30 1.52
CA THR A 100 -14.62 -0.75 2.89
C THR A 100 -13.21 -0.34 3.30
N MET A 101 -12.20 -1.20 3.07
CA MET A 101 -10.80 -0.91 3.37
C MET A 101 -10.29 0.30 2.57
N LEU A 102 -10.70 0.43 1.31
CA LEU A 102 -10.36 1.56 0.45
C LEU A 102 -11.01 2.86 0.93
N LEU A 103 -12.28 2.83 1.37
CA LEU A 103 -12.96 4.00 1.91
C LEU A 103 -12.37 4.45 3.25
N VAL A 104 -12.07 3.51 4.15
CA VAL A 104 -11.48 3.85 5.45
C VAL A 104 -10.03 4.33 5.28
N GLY A 105 -9.21 3.55 4.57
CA GLY A 105 -7.80 3.90 4.33
C GLY A 105 -7.66 5.19 3.51
N GLY A 106 -8.36 5.27 2.38
CA GLY A 106 -8.37 6.45 1.51
C GLY A 106 -8.99 7.67 2.19
N GLY A 107 -10.07 7.49 2.95
CA GLY A 107 -10.70 8.57 3.73
C GLY A 107 -9.77 9.14 4.80
N CYS A 108 -9.05 8.29 5.54
CA CYS A 108 -8.06 8.75 6.52
C CYS A 108 -6.95 9.58 5.87
N VAL A 109 -6.44 9.17 4.71
CA VAL A 109 -5.42 9.92 3.96
C VAL A 109 -5.99 11.24 3.44
N ALA A 110 -7.19 11.22 2.85
CA ALA A 110 -7.84 12.42 2.30
C ALA A 110 -8.10 13.49 3.37
N ILE A 111 -8.68 13.10 4.52
CA ILE A 111 -8.93 14.01 5.65
C ILE A 111 -7.62 14.60 6.17
N SER A 112 -6.57 13.79 6.23
CA SER A 112 -5.27 14.24 6.70
C SER A 112 -4.61 15.24 5.75
N LEU A 113 -4.70 15.02 4.43
CA LEU A 113 -4.23 15.97 3.43
C LEU A 113 -5.01 17.29 3.49
N LEU A 114 -6.34 17.23 3.64
CA LEU A 114 -7.18 18.41 3.81
C LEU A 114 -6.80 19.22 5.05
N ARG A 115 -6.64 18.56 6.20
CA ARG A 115 -6.25 19.22 7.44
C ARG A 115 -4.83 19.81 7.34
N ARG A 116 -3.91 19.16 6.62
CA ARG A 116 -2.57 19.71 6.35
C ARG A 116 -2.64 20.99 5.53
N ASN A 117 -3.38 20.99 4.43
CA ASN A 117 -3.56 22.18 3.60
C ASN A 117 -4.22 23.31 4.39
N TYR A 118 -5.22 23.00 5.21
CA TYR A 118 -5.87 23.98 6.06
C TYR A 118 -4.91 24.61 7.09
N LEU A 119 -4.10 23.79 7.77
CA LEU A 119 -3.11 24.27 8.74
C LEU A 119 -1.99 25.07 8.07
N ALA A 120 -1.55 24.67 6.87
CA ALA A 120 -0.55 25.40 6.10
C ALA A 120 -1.10 26.78 5.68
N SER A 121 -2.31 26.84 5.13
CA SER A 121 -2.96 28.10 4.76
C SER A 121 -3.20 28.99 5.97
N LYS A 122 -3.61 28.42 7.11
CA LYS A 122 -3.79 29.19 8.35
C LYS A 122 -2.48 29.80 8.84
N LYS A 123 -1.37 29.03 8.82
CA LYS A 123 -0.04 29.57 9.20
C LYS A 123 0.43 30.69 8.27
N LEU A 124 0.13 30.59 6.97
CA LEU A 124 0.49 31.62 6.00
C LEU A 124 -0.36 32.89 6.19
N LYS A 125 -1.63 32.73 6.57
CA LYS A 125 -2.54 33.82 6.92
C LYS A 125 -2.15 34.51 8.23
N ASP A 126 -1.90 33.73 9.28
CA ASP A 126 -1.45 34.22 10.59
C ASP A 126 -0.05 34.87 10.50
N GLY A 127 0.76 34.48 9.51
CA GLY A 127 2.07 35.08 9.23
C GLY A 127 2.04 36.33 8.34
N GLY A 128 0.85 36.77 7.86
CA GLY A 128 0.71 37.96 7.02
C GLY A 128 1.25 37.82 5.60
N TYR A 129 1.52 36.60 5.13
CA TYR A 129 2.04 36.36 3.77
C TYR A 129 0.95 36.32 2.70
N ILE A 130 -0.31 36.17 3.10
CA ILE A 130 -1.49 36.10 2.22
C ILE A 130 -2.69 36.67 2.99
N ASP A 131 -3.47 37.54 2.35
CA ASP A 131 -4.66 38.22 2.91
C ASP A 131 -5.93 37.33 2.89
#